data_AF-A0A847VEH3-F1
#
_entry.id   AF-A0A847VEH3-F1
#
_cell.length_a   1.000
_cell.length_b   1.000
_cell.length_c   1.000
_cell.angle_alpha   90.00
_cell.angle_beta   90.00
_cell.angle_gamma   90.00
#
_symmetry.space_group_name_H-M   'P 1'
#
loop_
_entity.id
_entity.type
_entity.pdbx_description
1 polymer ?
#
loop_
_entity_poly.entity_id
_entity_poly.type
_entity_poly.pdbx_seq_one_letter_code
_entity_poly.pdbx_strand_id
1 'polypeptide(L)'
;MSEERGLVPSSAGSIPLASMRPLYRMGEVAKRLDKLPPREHETLRATYERMIEKGAERFQVKPSGLPAMQHLYEDLPNFGEVLDDLRRQLALCQDSRDALEITPMLLLGPPGIGKTHFAQQLAQLLGTGLGFVSMSSLTAGWVLSGASS
;
A
#
# COMPACT_ATOMS: atom_id res chain seq x y z
N MET A 1 21.70 -3.82 44.16
CA MET A 1 21.26 -4.44 42.90
C MET A 1 20.21 -3.52 42.31
N SER A 2 20.65 -2.61 41.46
CA SER A 2 19.78 -1.59 40.85
C SER A 2 19.40 -2.06 39.45
N GLU A 3 18.10 -2.21 39.21
CA GLU A 3 17.55 -2.59 37.90
C GLU A 3 17.55 -1.40 36.96
N GLU A 4 18.41 -1.45 35.95
CA GLU A 4 18.46 -0.49 34.85
C GLU A 4 17.39 -0.88 33.83
N ARG A 5 16.21 -0.25 33.92
CA ARG A 5 15.19 -0.30 32.87
C ARG A 5 15.69 0.53 31.68
N GLY A 6 16.34 -0.14 30.74
CA GLY A 6 16.66 0.42 29.42
C GLY A 6 15.38 0.88 28.72
N LEU A 7 15.16 2.20 28.70
CA LEU A 7 14.17 2.79 27.81
C LEU A 7 14.64 2.59 26.38
N VAL A 8 13.92 1.75 25.64
CA VAL A 8 14.10 1.60 24.19
C VAL A 8 13.66 2.90 23.53
N PRO A 9 14.45 3.50 22.63
CA PRO A 9 14.00 4.66 21.88
C PRO A 9 12.80 4.24 21.02
N SER A 10 11.63 4.80 21.33
CA SER A 10 10.49 4.82 20.41
C SER A 10 10.95 5.59 19.18
N SER A 11 11.29 4.88 18.10
CA SER A 11 11.32 5.53 16.80
C SER A 11 9.96 6.19 16.61
N ALA A 12 9.93 7.43 16.13
CA ALA A 12 8.70 8.10 15.76
C ALA A 12 8.09 7.36 14.56
N GLY A 13 7.48 6.20 14.82
CA GLY A 13 6.73 5.46 13.84
C GLY A 13 5.55 6.31 13.43
N SER A 14 5.54 6.75 12.16
CA SER A 14 4.37 7.37 11.55
C SER A 14 3.23 6.34 11.63
N ILE A 15 2.34 6.48 12.60
CA ILE A 15 1.24 5.55 12.80
C ILE A 15 0.44 5.53 11.49
N PRO A 16 0.26 4.38 10.84
CA PRO A 16 -0.57 4.29 9.65
C PRO A 16 -1.99 4.71 10.03
N LEU A 17 -2.47 5.78 9.41
CA LEU A 17 -3.83 6.28 9.59
C LEU A 17 -4.78 5.41 8.77
N ALA A 18 -5.42 4.48 9.48
CA ALA A 18 -6.63 3.83 9.00
C ALA A 18 -7.78 4.83 9.08
N SER A 19 -8.36 5.20 7.93
CA SER A 19 -9.54 6.06 7.89
C SER A 19 -10.57 5.54 6.89
N MET A 20 -11.84 5.62 7.26
CA MET A 20 -12.94 5.52 6.31
C MET A 20 -12.99 6.82 5.52
N ARG A 21 -12.95 6.71 4.19
CA ARG A 21 -12.97 7.86 3.29
C ARG A 21 -14.09 7.75 2.27
N PRO A 22 -14.89 8.82 2.07
CA PRO A 22 -15.87 8.89 0.99
C PRO A 22 -15.15 9.05 -0.36
N LEU A 23 -15.32 8.09 -1.27
CA LEU A 23 -14.84 8.18 -2.65
C LEU A 23 -15.74 9.05 -3.53
N TYR A 24 -17.04 9.02 -3.28
CA TYR A 24 -18.07 9.76 -4.02
C TYR A 24 -19.22 10.13 -3.10
N ARG A 25 -20.10 11.03 -3.57
CA ARG A 25 -21.32 11.39 -2.83
C ARG A 25 -22.47 10.52 -3.30
N MET A 26 -22.96 9.65 -2.41
CA MET A 26 -24.11 8.77 -2.67
C MET A 26 -25.31 9.53 -3.23
N GLY A 27 -25.65 10.69 -2.65
CA GLY A 27 -26.77 11.51 -3.09
C GLY A 27 -26.60 12.10 -4.50
N GLU A 28 -25.36 12.34 -4.95
CA GLU A 28 -25.11 12.78 -6.33
C GLU A 28 -25.25 11.62 -7.32
N VAL A 29 -24.82 10.42 -6.94
CA VAL A 29 -24.97 9.21 -7.76
C VAL A 29 -26.45 8.85 -7.92
N ALA A 30 -27.23 8.84 -6.84
CA ALA A 30 -28.67 8.58 -6.89
C ALA A 30 -29.40 9.60 -7.80
N LYS A 31 -29.12 10.90 -7.63
CA LYS A 31 -29.68 11.94 -8.50
C LYS A 31 -29.31 11.78 -9.96
N ARG A 32 -28.11 11.28 -10.28
CA ARG A 32 -27.68 11.02 -11.67
C ARG A 32 -28.36 9.77 -12.23
N LEU A 33 -28.58 8.75 -11.42
CA LEU A 33 -29.31 7.54 -11.79
C LEU A 33 -30.78 7.83 -12.12
N ASP A 34 -31.45 8.65 -11.32
CA ASP A 34 -32.85 9.05 -11.55
C ASP A 34 -33.03 9.86 -12.84
N LYS A 35 -32.00 10.60 -13.23
CA LYS A 35 -31.98 11.41 -14.46
C LYS A 35 -31.61 10.62 -15.71
N LEU A 36 -31.22 9.35 -15.58
CA LEU A 36 -30.82 8.53 -16.73
C LEU A 36 -32.07 8.08 -17.53
N PRO A 37 -32.08 8.24 -18.86
CA PRO A 37 -33.14 7.68 -19.70
C PRO A 37 -33.30 6.16 -19.48
N PRO A 38 -34.54 5.62 -19.48
CA PRO A 38 -34.76 4.21 -19.16
C PRO A 38 -34.23 3.21 -20.19
N ARG A 39 -33.96 3.62 -21.43
CA ARG A 39 -33.57 2.72 -22.55
C ARG A 39 -32.20 3.01 -23.15
N GLU A 40 -31.47 3.98 -22.61
CA GLU A 40 -30.11 4.32 -23.05
C GLU A 40 -29.17 4.20 -21.85
N HIS A 41 -27.99 3.62 -22.08
CA HIS A 41 -26.92 3.44 -21.08
C HIS A 41 -27.20 2.44 -19.94
N GLU A 42 -27.67 1.22 -20.25
CA GLU A 42 -27.78 0.12 -19.27
C GLU A 42 -26.48 -0.12 -18.48
N THR A 43 -25.32 0.00 -19.13
CA THR A 43 -24.01 -0.16 -18.48
C THR A 43 -23.75 0.90 -17.41
N LEU A 44 -24.10 2.16 -17.69
CA LEU A 44 -23.93 3.27 -16.75
C LEU A 44 -24.93 3.16 -15.59
N ARG A 45 -26.17 2.78 -15.88
CA ARG A 45 -27.20 2.48 -14.87
C ARG A 45 -26.71 1.41 -13.90
N ALA A 46 -26.29 0.26 -14.43
CA ALA A 46 -25.75 -0.84 -13.63
C ALA A 46 -24.52 -0.42 -12.81
N THR A 47 -23.70 0.49 -13.34
CA THR A 47 -22.55 1.05 -12.59
C THR A 47 -23.00 1.91 -11.42
N TYR A 48 -23.96 2.82 -11.61
CA TYR A 48 -24.50 3.65 -10.52
C TYR A 48 -25.24 2.84 -9.47
N GLU A 49 -26.01 1.83 -9.87
CA GLU A 49 -26.65 0.90 -8.94
C GLU A 49 -25.61 0.17 -8.08
N ARG A 50 -24.55 -0.37 -8.70
CA ARG A 50 -23.42 -0.98 -7.96
C ARG A 50 -22.70 0.01 -7.05
N MET A 51 -22.56 1.27 -7.45
CA MET A 51 -21.98 2.31 -6.58
C MET A 51 -22.86 2.59 -5.38
N ILE A 52 -24.18 2.60 -5.54
CA ILE A 52 -25.11 2.77 -4.42
C ILE A 52 -25.07 1.55 -3.50
N GLU A 53 -25.12 0.33 -4.05
CA GLU A 53 -25.07 -0.90 -3.27
C GLU A 53 -23.76 -1.03 -2.48
N LYS A 54 -22.61 -0.74 -3.10
CA LYS A 54 -21.29 -0.83 -2.44
C LYS A 54 -21.04 0.29 -1.42
N GLY A 55 -21.83 1.36 -1.42
CA GLY A 55 -21.63 2.52 -0.54
C GLY A 55 -20.37 3.35 -0.88
N ALA A 56 -20.37 4.61 -0.46
CA ALA A 56 -19.32 5.58 -0.81
C ALA A 56 -18.01 5.44 -0.03
N GLU A 57 -18.05 4.82 1.14
CA GLU A 57 -16.90 4.76 2.04
C GLU A 57 -15.96 3.61 1.67
N ARG A 58 -14.66 3.87 1.69
CA ARG A 58 -13.63 2.83 1.63
C ARG A 58 -12.68 2.95 2.79
N PHE A 59 -12.29 1.80 3.32
CA PHE A 59 -11.21 1.71 4.28
C PHE A 59 -9.89 1.90 3.54
N GLN A 60 -9.17 2.97 3.88
CA GLN A 60 -7.83 3.21 3.36
C GLN A 60 -6.86 3.32 4.51
N VAL A 61 -5.69 2.69 4.34
CA VAL A 61 -4.55 2.83 5.22
C VAL A 61 -3.52 3.68 4.49
N LYS A 62 -3.15 4.82 5.09
CA LYS A 62 -2.05 5.65 4.61
C LYS A 62 -1.04 5.85 5.72
N PRO A 63 0.27 5.89 5.43
CA PRO A 63 1.21 6.42 6.40
C PRO A 63 0.84 7.89 6.70
N SER A 64 0.92 8.31 7.97
CA SER A 64 0.58 9.68 8.42
C SER A 64 1.50 10.77 7.87
N GLY A 65 2.63 10.37 7.27
CA GLY A 65 3.59 11.22 6.59
C GLY A 65 4.61 10.35 5.83
N LEU A 66 5.58 10.98 5.18
CA LEU A 66 6.75 10.25 4.67
C LEU A 66 7.45 9.57 5.87
N PRO A 67 7.55 8.23 5.90
CA PRO A 67 8.22 7.56 6.99
C PRO A 67 9.70 7.96 7.04
N ALA A 68 10.32 7.86 8.21
CA ALA A 68 11.72 8.24 8.40
C ALA A 68 12.65 7.26 7.67
N MET A 69 12.99 7.58 6.41
CA MET A 69 13.79 6.71 5.54
C MET A 69 15.30 6.89 5.69
N GLN A 70 15.77 7.92 6.41
CA GLN A 70 17.19 8.30 6.43
C GLN A 70 18.10 7.15 6.87
N HIS A 71 17.70 6.39 7.88
CA HIS A 71 18.48 5.24 8.37
C HIS A 71 18.66 4.18 7.28
N LEU A 72 17.69 3.99 6.37
CA LEU A 72 17.81 3.01 5.29
C LEU A 72 18.90 3.36 4.28
N TYR A 73 19.17 4.66 4.07
CA TYR A 73 20.29 5.07 3.21
C TYR A 73 21.64 4.75 3.85
N GLU A 74 21.72 4.77 5.18
CA GLU A 74 22.93 4.43 5.95
C GLU A 74 23.11 2.90 6.04
N ASP A 75 22.03 2.18 6.32
CA ASP A 75 22.03 0.72 6.48
C ASP A 75 22.15 -0.02 5.14
N LEU A 76 21.63 0.56 4.05
CA LEU A 76 21.50 -0.06 2.73
C LEU A 76 22.06 0.84 1.61
N PRO A 77 23.35 1.22 1.65
CA PRO A 77 23.92 2.19 0.70
C PRO A 77 23.84 1.71 -0.76
N ASN A 78 23.84 0.40 -0.99
CA ASN A 78 23.70 -0.20 -2.33
C ASN A 78 22.30 -0.04 -2.95
N PHE A 79 21.31 0.44 -2.18
CA PHE A 79 19.91 0.58 -2.61
C PHE A 79 19.46 2.05 -2.70
N GLY A 80 20.40 3.01 -2.64
CA GLY A 80 20.08 4.45 -2.65
C GLY A 80 19.17 4.88 -3.81
N GLU A 81 19.46 4.43 -5.04
CA GLU A 81 18.63 4.74 -6.21
C GLU A 81 17.19 4.21 -6.06
N VAL A 82 17.03 3.00 -5.52
CA VAL A 82 15.71 2.39 -5.27
C VAL A 82 14.98 3.14 -4.15
N LEU A 83 15.69 3.55 -3.10
CA LEU A 83 15.13 4.35 -2.02
C LEU A 83 14.67 5.73 -2.50
N ASP A 84 15.40 6.35 -3.44
CA ASP A 84 15.00 7.62 -4.05
C ASP A 84 13.71 7.50 -4.86
N ASP A 85 13.56 6.43 -5.64
CA ASP A 85 12.31 6.14 -6.36
C ASP A 85 11.13 5.92 -5.41
N LEU A 86 11.34 5.13 -4.36
CA LEU A 86 10.33 4.90 -3.33
C LEU A 86 9.94 6.18 -2.60
N ARG A 87 10.91 7.03 -2.27
CA ARG A 87 10.66 8.32 -1.63
C ARG A 87 9.78 9.21 -2.51
N ARG A 88 10.04 9.24 -3.82
CA ARG A 88 9.21 9.97 -4.80
C ARG A 88 7.78 9.45 -4.83
N GLN A 89 7.59 8.12 -4.88
CA GLN A 89 6.26 7.50 -4.87
C GLN A 89 5.50 7.78 -3.56
N LEU A 90 6.17 7.63 -2.42
CA LEU A 90 5.58 7.91 -1.11
C LEU A 90 5.15 9.37 -0.98
N ALA A 91 5.95 10.30 -1.50
CA ALA A 91 5.60 11.73 -1.51
C ALA A 91 4.33 12.01 -2.34
N LEU A 92 4.19 11.38 -3.52
CA LEU A 92 3.00 11.52 -4.36
C LEU A 92 1.73 10.97 -3.68
N CYS A 93 1.85 9.86 -2.94
CA CYS A 93 0.73 9.25 -2.23
C CYS A 93 0.25 10.07 -1.02
N GLN A 94 1.11 10.92 -0.44
CA GLN A 94 0.74 11.82 0.66
C GLN A 94 -0.19 12.95 0.18
N ASP A 95 0.13 13.58 -0.94
CA ASP A 95 -0.66 14.68 -1.49
C ASP A 95 -1.93 14.22 -2.22
N SER A 96 -1.99 12.93 -2.58
CA SER A 96 -3.12 12.34 -3.29
C SER A 96 -4.18 11.76 -2.34
N ARG A 97 -5.39 11.50 -2.83
CA ARG A 97 -6.45 10.80 -2.06
C ARG A 97 -6.36 9.28 -2.18
N ASP A 98 -5.46 8.78 -3.02
CA ASP A 98 -5.36 7.36 -3.40
C ASP A 98 -4.58 6.53 -2.38
N ALA A 99 -4.86 5.24 -2.28
CA ALA A 99 -4.11 4.34 -1.41
C ALA A 99 -2.60 4.36 -1.74
N LEU A 100 -1.76 3.96 -0.78
CA LEU A 100 -0.35 3.77 -1.07
C LEU A 100 -0.19 2.60 -2.05
N GLU A 101 0.17 2.91 -3.30
CA GLU A 101 0.53 1.94 -4.32
C GLU A 101 1.99 2.15 -4.72
N ILE A 102 2.82 1.17 -4.40
CA ILE A 102 4.21 1.12 -4.84
C ILE A 102 4.25 0.34 -6.14
N THR A 103 4.88 0.89 -7.18
CA THR A 103 5.05 0.17 -8.45
C THR A 103 5.84 -1.11 -8.21
N PRO A 104 5.41 -2.28 -8.73
CA PRO A 104 6.18 -3.51 -8.62
C PRO A 104 7.61 -3.32 -9.16
N MET A 105 8.61 -3.78 -8.40
CA MET A 105 10.03 -3.60 -8.73
C MET A 105 10.75 -4.94 -8.90
N LEU A 106 11.64 -5.01 -9.89
CA LEU A 106 12.58 -6.12 -10.07
C LEU A 106 13.98 -5.69 -9.60
N LEU A 107 14.42 -6.23 -8.47
CA LEU A 107 15.74 -5.93 -7.92
C LEU A 107 16.79 -6.86 -8.56
N LEU A 108 17.63 -6.32 -9.44
CA LEU A 108 18.72 -7.04 -10.09
C LEU A 108 20.05 -6.77 -9.38
N GLY A 109 20.83 -7.83 -9.16
CA GLY A 109 22.17 -7.71 -8.59
C GLY A 109 22.74 -9.04 -8.11
N PRO A 110 24.04 -9.08 -7.75
CA PRO A 110 24.72 -10.29 -7.30
C PRO A 110 24.01 -11.01 -6.13
N PRO A 111 24.20 -12.33 -5.97
CA PRO A 111 23.75 -13.02 -4.77
C PRO A 111 24.40 -12.39 -3.52
N GLY A 112 23.66 -12.29 -2.42
CA GLY A 112 24.17 -11.73 -1.16
C GLY A 112 24.20 -10.21 -1.04
N ILE A 113 23.87 -9.43 -2.10
CA ILE A 113 23.88 -7.95 -2.05
C ILE A 113 22.84 -7.33 -1.09
N GLY A 114 21.94 -8.13 -0.53
CA GLY A 114 20.95 -7.69 0.45
C GLY A 114 19.51 -7.51 -0.07
N LYS A 115 19.15 -8.02 -1.25
CA LYS A 115 17.79 -7.85 -1.84
C LYS A 115 16.64 -8.27 -0.89
N THR A 116 16.75 -9.45 -0.27
CA THR A 116 15.73 -9.95 0.67
C THR A 116 15.69 -9.10 1.94
N HIS A 117 16.86 -8.66 2.42
CA HIS A 117 16.96 -7.79 3.58
C HIS A 117 16.34 -6.41 3.31
N PHE A 118 16.59 -5.83 2.14
CA PHE A 118 15.94 -4.60 1.69
C PHE A 118 14.41 -4.73 1.70
N ALA A 119 13.85 -5.82 1.16
CA ALA A 119 12.40 -6.03 1.17
C ALA A 119 11.81 -6.12 2.60
N GLN A 120 12.54 -6.74 3.54
CA GLN A 120 12.15 -6.79 4.95
C GLN A 120 12.16 -5.41 5.61
N GLN A 121 13.23 -4.64 5.40
CA GLN A 121 13.36 -3.29 5.94
C GLN A 121 12.28 -2.35 5.38
N LEU A 122 11.97 -2.48 4.09
CA LEU A 122 10.88 -1.72 3.46
C LEU A 122 9.51 -2.08 4.04
N ALA A 123 9.20 -3.37 4.24
CA ALA A 123 7.94 -3.78 4.85
C ALA A 123 7.79 -3.23 6.28
N GLN A 124 8.87 -3.25 7.07
CA GLN A 124 8.91 -2.66 8.40
C GLN A 124 8.67 -1.15 8.38
N LEU A 125 9.34 -0.43 7.47
CA LEU A 125 9.16 1.01 7.27
C LEU A 125 7.70 1.37 6.96
N LEU A 126 7.04 0.57 6.12
CA LEU A 126 5.66 0.81 5.69
C LEU A 126 4.62 0.32 6.71
N GLY A 127 5.03 -0.40 7.75
CA GLY A 127 4.13 -1.05 8.70
C GLY A 127 3.25 -2.12 8.05
N THR A 128 3.74 -2.77 6.98
CA THR A 128 3.01 -3.81 6.24
C THR A 128 3.61 -5.19 6.49
N GLY A 129 2.81 -6.23 6.25
CA GLY A 129 3.30 -7.60 6.26
C GLY A 129 4.23 -7.89 5.08
N LEU A 130 5.18 -8.80 5.27
CA LEU A 130 6.03 -9.32 4.20
C LEU A 130 5.63 -10.76 3.83
N GLY A 131 5.19 -10.95 2.59
CA GLY A 131 5.07 -12.28 1.99
C GLY A 131 6.35 -12.65 1.25
N PHE A 132 7.00 -13.75 1.64
CA PHE A 132 8.17 -14.28 0.93
C PHE A 132 7.84 -15.58 0.21
N VAL A 133 8.09 -15.62 -1.09
CA VAL A 133 7.84 -16.78 -1.93
C VAL A 133 9.16 -17.18 -2.60
N SER A 134 9.72 -18.32 -2.19
CA SER A 134 10.94 -18.87 -2.78
C SER A 134 10.64 -19.60 -4.08
N MET A 135 11.18 -19.10 -5.21
CA MET A 135 11.00 -19.75 -6.51
C MET A 135 11.69 -21.12 -6.62
N SER A 136 12.75 -21.36 -5.85
CA SER A 136 13.42 -22.67 -5.84
C SER A 136 12.68 -23.73 -5.04
N SER A 137 11.76 -23.32 -4.14
CA SER A 137 11.02 -24.21 -3.24
C SER A 137 9.55 -24.35 -3.63
N LEU A 138 9.09 -23.65 -4.67
CA LEU A 138 7.72 -23.70 -5.18
C LEU A 138 7.51 -24.94 -6.05
N THR A 139 6.99 -26.02 -5.46
CA THR A 139 6.55 -27.22 -6.19
C THR A 139 5.06 -27.20 -6.57
N ALA A 140 4.28 -26.24 -6.06
CA ALA A 140 2.85 -26.10 -6.35
C ALA A 140 2.52 -24.73 -6.99
N GLY A 141 2.19 -24.72 -8.28
CA GLY A 141 1.87 -23.51 -9.05
C GLY A 141 0.67 -22.69 -8.54
N TRP A 142 -0.20 -23.31 -7.73
CA TRP A 142 -1.39 -22.67 -7.13
C TRP A 142 -1.06 -21.54 -6.15
N VAL A 143 0.13 -21.55 -5.54
CA VAL A 143 0.59 -20.52 -4.60
C VAL A 143 0.83 -19.18 -5.31
N LEU A 144 1.15 -19.21 -6.61
CA LEU A 144 1.36 -18.01 -7.43
C LEU A 144 0.10 -17.58 -8.17
N SER A 145 -0.76 -18.51 -8.59
CA SER A 145 -1.99 -18.19 -9.33
C SER A 145 -3.16 -17.75 -8.43
N GLY A 146 -3.06 -18.00 -7.11
CA GLY A 146 -4.18 -17.89 -6.20
C GLY A 146 -5.21 -19.00 -6.41
N ALA A 147 -5.96 -19.35 -5.35
CA ALA A 147 -7.21 -20.08 -5.51
C ALA A 147 -8.28 -19.05 -5.91
N SER A 148 -8.61 -19.01 -7.20
CA SER A 148 -9.74 -18.21 -7.66
C SER A 148 -11.01 -18.74 -6.98
N SER A 149 -11.70 -17.89 -6.21
CA SER A 149 -13.05 -18.12 -5.68
C SER A 149 -13.89 -16.88 -5.90
#